data_AF-A0A1Z8PUQ7-F1
#
_entry.id   AF-A0A1Z8PUQ7-F1
#
_cell.length_a   1.000
_cell.length_b   1.000
_cell.length_c   1.000
_cell.angle_alpha   90.00
_cell.angle_beta   90.00
_cell.angle_gamma   90.00
#
_symmetry.space_group_name_H-M   'P 1'
#
loop_
_entity.id
_entity.type
_entity.pdbx_description
1 polymer ?
#
loop_
_entity_poly.entity_id
_entity_poly.type
_entity_poly.pdbx_seq_one_letter_code
_entity_poly.pdbx_strand_id
1 'polypeptide(L)'
;MLFTALKAGIAAGVIIFASWLAGKKPELAGFITALPLVSIMAIAFAYTQHGDVSNTAQYARSIIFAVPISWLFFLPFFFTERFDLGFWVSWALGLVLLVAGYFLHQWILKQF
;
A
#
# COMPACT_ATOMS: atom_id res chain seq x y z
N MET A 1 -23.60 -10.08 3.48
CA MET A 1 -22.98 -10.74 2.31
C MET A 1 -22.90 -9.81 1.10
N LEU A 2 -24.00 -9.21 0.64
CA LEU A 2 -24.00 -8.26 -0.49
C LEU A 2 -23.04 -7.07 -0.31
N PHE A 3 -23.05 -6.43 0.85
CA PHE A 3 -22.13 -5.32 1.15
C PHE A 3 -20.66 -5.74 1.05
N THR A 4 -20.29 -6.91 1.57
CA THR A 4 -18.93 -7.46 1.46
C THR A 4 -18.53 -7.72 0.01
N ALA A 5 -19.43 -8.29 -0.80
CA ALA A 5 -19.19 -8.52 -2.21
C ALA A 5 -18.97 -7.21 -2.99
N LEU A 6 -19.75 -6.17 -2.67
CA LEU A 6 -19.57 -4.84 -3.27
C LEU A 6 -18.19 -4.24 -2.94
N LYS A 7 -17.77 -4.29 -1.66
CA LYS A 7 -16.44 -3.82 -1.24
C LYS A 7 -15.32 -4.53 -2.00
N ALA A 8 -15.44 -5.86 -2.13
CA ALA A 8 -14.48 -6.67 -2.86
C ALA A 8 -14.45 -6.31 -4.36
N GLY A 9 -15.61 -6.14 -4.99
CA GLY A 9 -15.72 -5.76 -6.40
C GLY A 9 -15.07 -4.40 -6.69
N ILE A 10 -15.30 -3.39 -5.85
CA ILE A 10 -14.69 -2.06 -6.00
C ILE A 10 -13.17 -2.16 -5.85
N ALA A 11 -12.68 -2.83 -4.80
CA ALA A 11 -11.25 -2.99 -4.56
C ALA A 11 -10.55 -3.75 -5.70
N ALA A 12 -11.15 -4.86 -6.16
CA ALA A 12 -10.65 -5.62 -7.30
C ALA A 12 -10.65 -4.79 -8.58
N GLY A 13 -11.70 -4.00 -8.83
CA GLY A 13 -11.79 -3.12 -9.98
C GLY A 13 -10.64 -2.11 -10.07
N VAL A 14 -10.26 -1.50 -8.94
CA VAL A 14 -9.11 -0.59 -8.87
C VAL A 14 -7.81 -1.30 -9.23
N ILE A 15 -7.57 -2.49 -8.69
CA ILE A 15 -6.36 -3.28 -8.96
C ILE A 15 -6.30 -3.73 -10.42
N ILE A 16 -7.42 -4.24 -10.95
CA ILE A 16 -7.52 -4.68 -12.36
C ILE A 16 -7.25 -3.50 -13.28
N PHE A 17 -7.86 -2.35 -13.02
CA PHE A 17 -7.67 -1.15 -13.82
C PHE A 17 -6.22 -0.66 -13.80
N ALA A 18 -5.60 -0.53 -12.62
CA ALA A 18 -4.21 -0.11 -12.50
C ALA A 18 -3.25 -1.09 -13.19
N SER A 19 -3.46 -2.40 -13.02
CA SER A 19 -2.62 -3.44 -13.62
C SER A 19 -2.73 -3.47 -15.15
N TRP A 20 -3.95 -3.32 -15.69
CA TRP A 20 -4.16 -3.19 -17.13
C TRP A 20 -3.54 -1.90 -17.67
N LEU A 21 -3.67 -0.80 -16.95
CA LEU A 21 -3.13 0.49 -17.35
C LEU A 21 -1.60 0.48 -17.35
N ALA A 22 -0.96 -0.29 -16.46
CA ALA A 22 0.48 -0.42 -16.39
C ALA A 22 1.10 -0.93 -17.71
N GLY A 23 0.39 -1.81 -18.44
CA GLY A 23 0.83 -2.27 -19.76
C GLY A 23 0.71 -1.23 -20.88
N LYS A 24 -0.02 -0.13 -20.66
CA LYS A 24 -0.26 0.92 -21.67
C LYS A 24 0.41 2.25 -21.33
N LYS A 25 0.33 2.66 -20.05
CA LYS A 25 0.83 3.92 -19.51
C LYS A 25 1.44 3.67 -18.11
N PRO A 26 2.66 3.11 -18.04
CA PRO A 26 3.29 2.72 -16.78
C PRO A 26 3.36 3.83 -15.74
N GLU A 27 3.72 5.05 -16.14
CA GLU A 27 3.85 6.21 -15.24
C GLU A 27 2.50 6.58 -14.61
N LEU A 28 1.43 6.63 -15.41
CA LEU A 28 0.08 6.94 -14.92
C LEU A 28 -0.47 5.82 -14.03
N ALA A 29 -0.19 4.56 -14.37
CA ALA A 29 -0.56 3.42 -13.53
C ALA A 29 0.19 3.44 -12.19
N GLY A 30 1.48 3.79 -12.20
CA GLY A 30 2.27 4.00 -11.00
C GLY A 30 1.69 5.10 -10.11
N PHE A 31 1.34 6.26 -10.71
CA PHE A 31 0.68 7.35 -10.00
C PHE A 31 -0.65 6.92 -9.36
N ILE A 32 -1.52 6.25 -10.13
CA ILE A 32 -2.81 5.75 -9.62
C ILE A 32 -2.61 4.72 -8.49
N THR A 33 -1.61 3.84 -8.62
CA THR A 33 -1.28 2.85 -7.61
C THR A 33 -0.74 3.49 -6.33
N ALA A 34 -0.01 4.60 -6.46
CA ALA A 34 0.54 5.35 -5.33
C ALA A 34 -0.51 6.20 -4.59
N LEU A 35 -1.64 6.52 -5.23
CA LEU A 35 -2.75 7.17 -4.54
C LEU A 35 -3.24 6.28 -3.38
N PRO A 36 -3.70 6.88 -2.26
CA PRO A 36 -4.16 6.14 -1.09
C PRO A 36 -5.57 5.53 -1.30
N LEU A 37 -5.84 4.94 -2.47
CA LEU A 37 -7.15 4.40 -2.85
C LEU A 37 -7.61 3.32 -1.88
N VAL A 38 -6.71 2.40 -1.51
CA VAL A 38 -6.99 1.38 -0.50
C VAL A 38 -7.36 2.01 0.83
N SER A 39 -6.60 3.02 1.28
CA SER A 39 -6.86 3.73 2.54
C SER A 39 -8.20 4.47 2.51
N ILE A 40 -8.51 5.20 1.43
CA ILE A 40 -9.78 5.92 1.26
C ILE A 40 -10.96 4.94 1.39
N MET A 41 -10.90 3.81 0.67
CA MET A 41 -11.95 2.80 0.73
C MET A 41 -12.03 2.13 2.10
N ALA A 42 -10.89 1.72 2.68
CA ALA A 42 -10.85 1.02 3.95
C ALA A 42 -11.36 1.89 5.11
N ILE A 43 -11.00 3.17 5.16
CA ILE A 43 -11.48 4.13 6.17
C ILE A 43 -13.00 4.34 6.01
N ALA A 44 -13.49 4.56 4.79
CA ALA A 44 -14.92 4.72 4.53
C ALA A 44 -15.71 3.45 4.92
N PHE A 45 -15.20 2.28 4.58
CA PHE A 45 -15.83 1.01 4.96
C PHE A 45 -15.77 0.74 6.45
N ALA A 46 -14.67 1.08 7.14
CA ALA A 46 -14.56 0.92 8.59
C ALA A 46 -15.60 1.81 9.31
N TYR A 47 -15.71 3.08 8.92
CA TYR A 47 -16.69 3.98 9.52
C TYR A 47 -18.13 3.55 9.26
N THR A 48 -18.46 3.17 8.02
CA THR A 48 -19.82 2.72 7.67
C THR A 48 -20.23 1.44 8.40
N GLN A 49 -19.29 0.58 8.78
CA GLN A 49 -19.58 -0.65 9.51
C GLN A 49 -19.68 -0.47 11.02
N HIS A 50 -18.88 0.42 11.60
CA HIS A 50 -18.74 0.50 13.06
C HIS A 50 -19.25 1.81 13.67
N GLY A 51 -19.40 2.87 12.88
CA GLY A 51 -19.85 4.19 13.36
C GLY A 51 -18.89 4.89 14.33
N ASP A 52 -17.71 4.32 14.59
CA ASP A 52 -16.75 4.82 15.56
C ASP A 52 -15.80 5.84 14.92
N VAL A 53 -16.06 7.13 15.20
CA VAL A 53 -15.25 8.25 14.72
C VAL A 53 -13.83 8.21 15.30
N SER A 54 -13.69 7.87 16.59
CA SER A 54 -12.40 7.90 17.28
C SER A 54 -11.43 6.85 16.71
N ASN A 55 -11.92 5.62 16.58
CA ASN A 55 -11.16 4.52 16.01
C ASN A 55 -10.84 4.77 14.53
N THR A 56 -11.81 5.25 13.75
CA THR A 56 -11.58 5.60 12.33
C THR A 56 -10.54 6.70 12.17
N ALA A 57 -10.57 7.73 13.03
CA ALA A 57 -9.59 8.81 13.00
C ALA A 57 -8.19 8.34 13.44
N GLN A 58 -8.11 7.44 14.43
CA GLN A 58 -6.85 6.80 14.82
C GLN A 58 -6.27 5.96 13.68
N TYR A 59 -7.12 5.18 13.00
CA TYR A 59 -6.73 4.40 11.83
C TYR A 59 -6.16 5.32 10.71
N ALA A 60 -6.86 6.40 10.38
CA ALA A 60 -6.37 7.38 9.40
C ALA A 60 -5.03 8.01 9.80
N ARG A 61 -4.84 8.39 11.07
CA ARG A 61 -3.57 8.91 11.58
C ARG A 61 -2.44 7.88 11.50
N SER A 62 -2.72 6.61 11.76
CA SER A 62 -1.71 5.55 11.70
C SER A 62 -1.11 5.38 10.30
N ILE A 63 -1.91 5.64 9.24
CA ILE A 63 -1.50 5.52 7.85
C ILE A 63 -0.42 6.56 7.50
N ILE A 64 -0.43 7.74 8.13
CA ILE A 64 0.58 8.79 7.89
C ILE A 64 1.99 8.27 8.13
N PHE A 65 2.18 7.46 9.19
CA PHE A 65 3.48 6.87 9.50
C PHE A 65 3.77 5.61 8.66
N ALA A 66 2.74 4.86 8.27
CA ALA A 66 2.89 3.66 7.46
C ALA A 66 3.34 3.96 6.02
N VAL A 67 2.91 5.09 5.43
CA VAL A 67 3.22 5.44 4.03
C VAL A 67 4.72 5.63 3.78
N PRO A 68 5.49 6.40 4.57
CA PRO A 68 6.94 6.50 4.38
C PRO A 68 7.66 5.14 4.50
N ILE A 69 7.19 4.26 5.40
CA ILE A 69 7.75 2.91 5.55
C ILE A 69 7.48 2.08 4.30
N SER A 70 6.30 2.24 3.67
CA SER A 70 5.95 1.50 2.45
C SER A 70 6.81 1.85 1.26
N TRP A 71 7.48 3.01 1.25
CA TRP A 71 8.43 3.39 0.20
C TRP A 71 9.63 2.46 0.10
N LEU A 72 10.00 1.78 1.20
CA LEU A 72 11.10 0.81 1.22
C LEU A 72 10.90 -0.35 0.25
N PHE A 73 9.65 -0.72 -0.03
CA PHE A 73 9.33 -1.75 -1.03
C PHE A 73 9.82 -1.36 -2.44
N PHE A 74 9.75 -0.08 -2.79
CA PHE A 74 10.11 0.39 -4.13
C PHE A 74 11.62 0.59 -4.30
N LEU A 75 12.38 0.63 -3.21
CA LEU A 75 13.81 0.95 -3.23
C LEU A 75 14.65 0.03 -4.14
N PRO A 76 14.48 -1.30 -4.14
CA PRO A 76 15.27 -2.19 -5.00
C PRO A 76 15.03 -1.96 -6.49
N PHE A 77 13.84 -1.48 -6.86
CA PHE A 77 13.48 -1.29 -8.26
C PHE A 77 14.34 -0.22 -8.96
N PHE A 78 14.84 0.79 -8.22
CA PHE A 78 15.78 1.80 -8.71
C PHE A 78 17.15 1.23 -9.12
N PHE A 79 17.50 0.04 -8.62
CA PHE A 79 18.80 -0.58 -8.86
C PHE A 79 18.73 -1.82 -9.73
N THR A 80 17.54 -2.15 -10.25
CA THR A 80 17.29 -3.35 -11.05
C THR A 80 18.25 -3.43 -12.24
N GLU A 81 18.36 -2.35 -13.02
CA GLU A 81 19.26 -2.29 -14.19
C GLU A 81 20.73 -2.19 -13.79
N ARG A 82 21.03 -1.48 -12.70
CA ARG A 82 22.41 -1.23 -12.24
C ARG A 82 23.12 -2.51 -11.79
N PHE A 83 22.39 -3.43 -11.17
CA PHE A 83 22.93 -4.68 -10.63
C PHE A 83 22.43 -5.93 -11.38
N ASP A 84 21.83 -5.76 -12.56
CA ASP A 84 21.25 -6.85 -13.36
C ASP A 84 20.31 -7.75 -12.54
N LEU A 85 19.49 -7.14 -11.67
CA LEU A 85 18.55 -7.88 -10.84
C LEU A 85 17.35 -8.28 -11.69
N GLY A 86 16.94 -9.55 -11.62
CA GLY A 86 15.65 -9.96 -12.17
C GLY A 86 14.49 -9.33 -11.40
N PHE A 87 13.35 -9.11 -12.06
CA PHE A 87 12.14 -8.52 -11.47
C PHE A 87 11.74 -9.18 -10.13
N TRP A 88 11.71 -10.52 -10.09
CA TRP A 88 11.31 -11.26 -8.88
C TRP A 88 12.29 -11.09 -7.72
N VAL A 89 13.57 -10.86 -8.02
CA VAL A 89 14.58 -10.56 -6.99
C VAL A 89 14.34 -9.18 -6.41
N SER A 90 14.17 -8.15 -7.25
CA SER A 90 13.83 -6.79 -6.79
C SER A 90 12.53 -6.78 -5.97
N TRP A 91 11.52 -7.53 -6.40
CA TRP A 91 10.24 -7.66 -5.69
C TRP A 91 10.40 -8.32 -4.31
N ALA A 92 11.12 -9.44 -4.23
CA ALA A 92 11.37 -10.14 -2.97
C ALA A 92 12.21 -9.28 -2.00
N LEU A 93 13.25 -8.61 -2.49
CA LEU A 93 14.04 -7.66 -1.70
C LEU A 93 13.17 -6.52 -1.18
N GLY A 94 12.23 -6.03 -2.00
CA GLY A 94 11.29 -4.99 -1.61
C GLY A 94 10.43 -5.43 -0.43
N LEU A 95 9.91 -6.67 -0.47
CA LEU A 95 9.16 -7.22 0.66
C LEU A 95 10.02 -7.36 1.93
N VAL A 96 11.26 -7.84 1.80
CA VAL A 96 12.18 -7.96 2.93
C VAL A 96 12.44 -6.59 3.56
N LEU A 97 12.72 -5.57 2.74
CA LEU A 97 12.92 -4.20 3.21
C LEU A 97 11.68 -3.61 3.87
N LEU A 98 10.49 -3.88 3.33
CA LEU A 98 9.23 -3.44 3.91
C LEU A 98 9.02 -4.03 5.32
N VAL A 99 9.23 -5.34 5.46
CA VAL A 99 9.09 -6.05 6.74
C VAL A 99 10.15 -5.55 7.74
N ALA A 100 11.40 -5.45 7.31
CA ALA A 100 12.48 -4.92 8.14
C ALA A 100 12.21 -3.48 8.59
N GLY A 101 11.75 -2.63 7.68
CA GLY A 101 11.38 -1.24 7.96
C GLY A 101 10.25 -1.12 8.97
N TYR A 102 9.22 -1.97 8.86
CA TYR A 102 8.15 -2.03 9.85
C TYR A 102 8.68 -2.34 11.26
N PHE A 103 9.50 -3.40 11.40
CA PHE A 103 10.05 -3.77 12.70
C PHE A 103 11.03 -2.74 13.25
N LEU A 104 11.83 -2.11 12.38
CA LEU A 104 12.72 -1.02 12.77
C LEU A 104 11.93 0.18 13.31
N HIS A 105 10.89 0.60 12.61
CA HIS A 105 10.01 1.68 13.06
C HIS A 105 9.36 1.36 14.41
N GLN A 106 8.84 0.14 14.59
CA GLN A 106 8.27 -0.30 15.88
C GLN A 106 9.31 -0.31 17.00
N TRP A 107 10.54 -0.72 16.72
CA TRP A 107 11.62 -0.69 17.69
C TRP A 107 11.98 0.74 18.10
N ILE A 108 12.08 1.68 17.15
CA ILE A 108 12.35 3.10 17.41
C ILE A 108 11.26 3.70 18.29
N LEU A 109 9.98 3.48 17.96
CA LEU A 109 8.87 4.01 18.74
C LEU A 109 8.84 3.50 20.19
N LYS A 110 9.35 2.29 20.45
CA LYS A 110 9.46 1.76 21.81
C LYS A 110 10.57 2.40 22.65
N GLN A 111 11.50 3.13 22.04
CA GLN A 111 12.58 3.82 22.75
C GLN A 111 12.16 5.20 23.28
N PHE A 112 10.99 5.71 22.86
CA PHE A 112 10.41 6.98 23.29
C PHE A 112 9.17 6.73 24.16
#